data_AF-A0A4P9XSP8-F1
#
_entry.id   AF-A0A4P9XSP8-F1
#
_cell.length_a   1.000
_cell.length_b   1.000
_cell.length_c   1.000
_cell.angle_alpha   90.00
_cell.angle_beta   90.00
_cell.angle_gamma   90.00
#
_symmetry.space_group_name_H-M   'P 1'
#
loop_
_entity.id
_entity.type
_entity.pdbx_description
1 polymer ?
#
loop_
_entity_poly.entity_id
_entity_poly.type
_entity_poly.pdbx_seq_one_letter_code
_entity_poly.pdbx_strand_id
1 'polypeptide(L)'
;MRFWDYISRRSVLPKDWMENSTYQWGIPLNPSGELNVIDFEMQTLDNVEETRVRLLGTHAQLVINVAVSYLFLRNFFVAVRMAYRCPGVTASWCCLLQGLVGVGYVVIIFLVHMPGGPSYRQLLWFVGITLPVSSICVSVALLQRAYLVHNRNKWLLVTGIIFLLPQPFITYTLWTSPVASAPGVGGIVYYPPYFPWVKLGMEAPINILFSGAFIMVVYRQYRRYGSAAWARLVRNGTQTICAIVITNFICMFCVAFEALGTHSEMFILLDWVVTSALLVRHCVAICTMHTTSDTPSNTNAVRNRSPHAAAANQVQPRQRNACYMMLR
;
A
#
# COMPACT_ATOMS: atom_id res chain seq x y z
N MET A 1 32.52 -3.35 -7.81
CA MET A 1 31.53 -2.25 -7.76
C MET A 1 31.04 -2.12 -6.32
N ARG A 2 31.31 -0.98 -5.68
CA ARG A 2 30.99 -0.64 -4.28
C ARG A 2 29.55 -0.12 -4.09
N PHE A 3 28.63 -0.55 -4.96
CA PHE A 3 27.26 -0.02 -4.98
C PHE A 3 26.50 -0.28 -3.67
N TRP A 4 26.88 -1.34 -2.94
CA TRP A 4 26.27 -1.75 -1.68
C TRP A 4 27.16 -1.50 -0.46
N ASP A 5 28.15 -0.61 -0.57
CA ASP A 5 28.94 -0.26 0.60
C ASP A 5 28.01 0.33 1.66
N TYR A 6 28.08 -0.21 2.88
CA TYR A 6 27.23 0.20 3.98
C TYR A 6 27.55 1.65 4.36
N ILE A 7 26.75 2.60 3.86
CA ILE A 7 26.80 4.00 4.27
C ILE A 7 25.99 4.10 5.55
N SER A 8 26.66 4.31 6.69
CA SER A 8 25.96 4.60 7.93
C SER A 8 25.23 5.93 7.80
N ARG A 9 23.95 6.00 8.17
CA ARG A 9 23.23 7.29 8.17
C ARG A 9 23.98 8.36 9.00
N ARG A 10 24.68 7.95 10.06
CA ARG A 10 25.48 8.87 10.90
C ARG A 10 26.72 9.42 10.22
N SER A 11 27.24 8.79 9.16
CA SER A 11 28.45 9.27 8.47
C SER A 11 28.16 10.32 7.41
N VAL A 12 26.90 10.48 7.00
CA VAL A 12 26.53 11.42 5.94
C VAL A 12 26.40 12.85 6.48
N LEU A 13 25.99 13.01 7.75
CA LEU A 13 25.93 14.31 8.40
C LEU A 13 27.15 14.51 9.32
N PRO A 14 27.93 15.60 9.16
CA PRO A 14 28.99 15.97 10.10
C PRO A 14 28.44 16.09 11.53
N LYS A 15 29.23 15.80 12.57
CA LYS A 15 28.74 15.87 13.97
C LYS A 15 28.13 17.22 14.34
N ASP A 16 28.64 18.30 13.76
CA ASP A 16 28.28 19.68 14.12
C ASP A 16 27.37 20.32 13.05
N TRP A 17 26.71 19.51 12.21
CA TRP A 17 25.88 20.01 11.11
C TRP A 17 24.69 20.85 11.61
N MET A 18 24.16 20.55 12.80
CA MET A 18 23.02 21.27 13.38
C MET A 18 23.39 22.70 13.77
N GLU A 19 24.61 22.94 14.24
CA GLU A 19 25.05 24.27 14.71
C GLU A 19 25.08 25.31 13.58
N ASN A 20 25.34 24.85 12.34
CA ASN A 20 25.40 25.68 11.15
C ASN A 20 24.13 25.60 10.29
N SER A 21 23.06 24.98 10.78
CA SER A 21 21.83 24.79 10.01
C SER A 21 20.94 26.04 10.06
N THR A 22 20.27 26.33 8.95
CA THR A 22 19.18 27.31 8.96
C THR A 22 17.93 26.65 9.52
N TYR A 23 17.12 27.39 10.29
CA TYR A 23 15.93 26.82 10.93
C TYR A 23 14.67 27.36 10.24
N GLN A 24 13.76 26.45 9.90
CA GLN A 24 12.41 26.81 9.47
C GLN A 24 11.41 26.14 10.40
N TRP A 25 10.66 26.97 11.13
CA TRP A 25 9.65 26.52 12.10
C TRP A 25 10.24 25.62 13.21
N GLY A 26 11.50 25.89 13.59
CA GLY A 26 12.24 25.08 14.56
C GLY A 26 12.83 23.78 14.00
N ILE A 27 12.65 23.50 12.71
CA ILE A 27 13.23 22.33 12.04
C ILE A 27 14.57 22.73 11.42
N PRO A 28 15.68 22.03 11.74
CA PRO A 28 16.98 22.29 11.13
C PRO A 28 16.98 21.88 9.66
N LEU A 29 17.38 22.79 8.78
CA LEU A 29 17.47 22.57 7.35
C LEU A 29 18.91 22.28 6.96
N ASN A 30 19.10 21.18 6.23
CA ASN A 30 20.37 20.92 5.58
C ASN A 30 20.31 21.48 4.15
N PRO A 31 21.26 22.34 3.73
CA PRO A 31 21.28 22.91 2.39
C PRO A 31 21.17 21.88 1.27
N SER A 32 21.73 20.68 1.45
CA SER A 32 21.68 19.61 0.45
C SER A 32 20.29 18.98 0.26
N GLY A 33 19.39 19.09 1.25
CA GLY A 33 18.00 18.64 1.15
C GLY A 33 17.08 19.63 0.43
N GLU A 34 17.54 20.87 0.25
CA GLU A 34 16.81 21.91 -0.49
C GLU A 34 17.11 21.89 -2.00
N LEU A 35 18.04 21.04 -2.43
CA LEU A 35 18.38 20.87 -3.84
C LEU A 35 17.39 19.90 -4.50
N ASN A 36 17.16 20.07 -5.81
CA ASN A 36 16.62 19.02 -6.66
C ASN A 36 17.76 18.09 -7.14
N VAL A 37 17.42 17.04 -7.90
CA VAL A 37 18.41 16.06 -8.39
C VAL A 37 19.47 16.72 -9.27
N ILE A 38 19.05 17.60 -10.18
CA ILE A 38 19.95 18.24 -11.16
C ILE A 38 20.92 19.19 -10.45
N ASP A 39 20.44 20.02 -9.55
CA ASP A 39 21.27 20.95 -8.77
C ASP A 39 22.27 20.18 -7.88
N PHE A 40 21.85 19.05 -7.30
CA PHE A 40 22.72 18.17 -6.54
C PHE A 40 23.83 17.56 -7.41
N GLU A 41 23.54 17.18 -8.65
CA GLU A 41 24.55 16.66 -9.58
C GLU A 41 25.50 17.76 -10.09
N MET A 42 24.99 18.97 -10.31
CA MET A 42 25.80 20.11 -10.75
C MET A 42 26.84 20.58 -9.72
N GLN A 43 26.64 20.32 -8.43
CA GLN A 43 27.59 20.71 -7.37
C GLN A 43 28.95 19.99 -7.43
N THR A 44 29.08 18.90 -8.19
CA THR A 44 30.32 18.10 -8.24
C THR A 44 30.98 18.04 -9.59
N LEU A 45 30.68 18.99 -10.49
CA LEU A 45 31.25 19.00 -11.84
C LEU A 45 32.78 19.00 -11.86
N ASP A 46 33.43 19.53 -10.82
CA ASP A 46 34.89 19.53 -10.68
C ASP A 46 35.49 18.17 -10.27
N ASN A 47 34.67 17.23 -9.78
CA ASN A 47 35.09 15.89 -9.34
C ASN A 47 34.35 14.79 -10.11
N VAL A 48 35.02 14.27 -11.15
CA VAL A 48 34.45 13.27 -12.07
C VAL A 48 34.03 11.98 -11.36
N GLU A 49 34.81 11.51 -10.39
CA GLU A 49 34.52 10.24 -9.71
C GLU A 49 33.30 10.36 -8.80
N GLU A 50 33.18 11.47 -8.08
CA GLU A 50 32.01 11.74 -7.25
C GLU A 50 30.73 11.92 -8.09
N THR A 51 30.84 12.64 -9.21
CA THR A 51 29.74 12.79 -10.17
C THR A 51 29.27 11.44 -10.70
N ARG A 52 30.20 10.52 -11.02
CA ARG A 52 29.86 9.16 -11.46
C ARG A 52 29.08 8.39 -10.39
N VAL A 53 29.50 8.47 -9.13
CA VAL A 53 28.81 7.77 -8.02
C VAL A 53 27.41 8.33 -7.79
N ARG A 54 27.24 9.67 -7.81
CA ARG A 54 25.92 10.33 -7.71
C ARG A 54 25.01 9.89 -8.85
N LEU A 55 25.50 9.98 -10.09
CA LEU A 55 24.75 9.63 -11.29
C LEU A 55 24.28 8.16 -11.27
N LEU A 56 25.14 7.23 -10.86
CA LEU A 56 24.78 5.81 -10.74
C LEU A 56 23.67 5.57 -9.71
N GLY A 57 23.75 6.24 -8.55
CA GLY A 57 22.71 6.18 -7.51
C GLY A 57 21.37 6.72 -8.02
N THR A 58 21.39 7.92 -8.59
CA THR A 58 20.21 8.58 -9.17
C THR A 58 19.57 7.69 -10.25
N HIS A 59 20.37 7.12 -11.16
CA HIS A 59 19.86 6.27 -12.24
C HIS A 59 19.26 4.96 -11.72
N ALA A 60 19.89 4.33 -10.74
CA ALA A 60 19.35 3.12 -10.12
C ALA A 60 17.99 3.38 -9.47
N GLN A 61 17.84 4.50 -8.76
CA GLN A 61 16.56 4.91 -8.19
C GLN A 61 15.52 5.26 -9.26
N LEU A 62 15.93 5.94 -10.34
CA LEU A 62 15.06 6.27 -11.45
C LEU A 62 14.47 5.00 -12.10
N VAL A 63 15.28 3.95 -12.29
CA VAL A 63 14.80 2.66 -12.82
C VAL A 63 13.72 2.05 -11.93
N ILE A 64 13.94 2.04 -10.61
CA ILE A 64 12.95 1.55 -9.64
C ILE A 64 11.68 2.41 -9.71
N ASN A 65 11.83 3.73 -9.72
CA ASN A 65 10.73 4.68 -9.77
C ASN A 65 9.91 4.57 -11.06
N VAL A 66 10.52 4.27 -12.21
CA VAL A 66 9.80 4.01 -13.47
C VAL A 66 8.93 2.76 -13.34
N ALA A 67 9.46 1.67 -12.78
CA ALA A 67 8.68 0.45 -12.56
C ALA A 67 7.51 0.68 -11.59
N VAL A 68 7.75 1.38 -10.49
CA VAL A 68 6.73 1.80 -9.52
C VAL A 68 5.67 2.68 -10.18
N SER A 69 6.09 3.61 -11.03
CA SER A 69 5.20 4.53 -11.74
C SER A 69 4.23 3.81 -12.66
N TYR A 70 4.74 2.83 -13.42
CA TYR A 70 3.91 1.99 -14.27
C TYR A 70 2.84 1.24 -13.45
N LEU A 71 3.21 0.71 -12.28
CA LEU A 71 2.28 0.00 -11.40
C LEU A 71 1.21 0.92 -10.82
N PHE A 72 1.56 2.13 -10.37
CA PHE A 72 0.57 3.09 -9.88
C PHE A 72 -0.39 3.57 -10.97
N LEU A 73 0.12 3.88 -12.17
CA LEU A 73 -0.72 4.25 -13.31
C LEU A 73 -1.70 3.12 -13.64
N ARG A 74 -1.21 1.88 -13.76
CA ARG A 74 -2.05 0.71 -13.99
C ARG A 74 -3.12 0.54 -12.90
N ASN A 75 -2.73 0.65 -11.63
CA ASN A 75 -3.65 0.52 -10.50
C ASN A 75 -4.72 1.62 -10.52
N PHE A 76 -4.32 2.87 -10.84
CA PHE A 76 -5.23 4.00 -10.97
C PHE A 76 -6.27 3.77 -12.07
N PHE A 77 -5.86 3.38 -13.28
CA PHE A 77 -6.80 3.10 -14.37
C PHE A 77 -7.80 2.00 -14.02
N VAL A 78 -7.34 0.93 -13.37
CA VAL A 78 -8.22 -0.14 -12.92
C VAL A 78 -9.18 0.35 -11.82
N ALA A 79 -8.68 1.11 -10.84
CA ALA A 79 -9.50 1.67 -9.77
C ALA A 79 -10.57 2.64 -10.30
N VAL A 80 -10.24 3.50 -11.28
CA VAL A 80 -11.20 4.38 -11.96
C VAL A 80 -12.32 3.54 -12.59
N ARG A 81 -11.97 2.51 -13.37
CA ARG A 81 -12.97 1.61 -13.98
C ARG A 81 -13.87 0.93 -12.95
N MET A 82 -13.32 0.57 -11.79
CA MET A 82 -14.09 -0.05 -10.71
C MET A 82 -14.99 0.94 -9.98
N ALA A 83 -14.53 2.17 -9.74
CA ALA A 83 -15.33 3.23 -9.12
C ALA A 83 -16.54 3.56 -10.00
N TYR A 84 -16.34 3.62 -11.32
CA TYR A 84 -17.43 3.81 -12.27
C TYR A 84 -18.42 2.64 -12.32
N ARG A 85 -17.94 1.39 -12.27
CA ARG A 85 -18.82 0.20 -12.36
C ARG A 85 -19.53 -0.16 -11.07
N CYS A 86 -18.95 0.16 -9.91
CA CYS A 86 -19.45 -0.24 -8.60
C CYS A 86 -19.36 0.93 -7.58
N PRO A 87 -20.08 2.04 -7.80
CA PRO A 87 -19.96 3.25 -6.96
C PRO A 87 -20.40 3.03 -5.51
N GLY A 88 -21.23 2.01 -5.23
CA GLY A 88 -21.70 1.68 -3.88
C GLY A 88 -20.67 0.97 -2.99
N VAL A 89 -19.50 0.59 -3.50
CA VAL A 89 -18.49 -0.15 -2.74
C VAL A 89 -17.40 0.81 -2.23
N THR A 90 -17.38 1.10 -0.93
CA THR A 90 -16.40 2.01 -0.29
C THR A 90 -14.94 1.65 -0.58
N ALA A 91 -14.62 0.36 -0.61
CA ALA A 91 -13.28 -0.11 -0.97
C ALA A 91 -12.83 0.33 -2.38
N SER A 92 -13.77 0.51 -3.32
CA SER A 92 -13.50 1.03 -4.67
C SER A 92 -13.00 2.48 -4.62
N TRP A 93 -13.61 3.31 -3.78
CA TRP A 93 -13.18 4.69 -3.53
C TRP A 93 -11.83 4.77 -2.83
N CYS A 94 -11.56 3.86 -1.89
CA CYS A 94 -10.25 3.76 -1.24
C CYS A 94 -9.15 3.42 -2.26
N CYS A 95 -9.39 2.45 -3.16
CA CYS A 95 -8.49 2.13 -4.26
C CYS A 95 -8.27 3.32 -5.21
N LEU A 96 -9.32 4.09 -5.51
CA LEU A 96 -9.23 5.26 -6.35
C LEU A 96 -8.37 6.36 -5.70
N LEU A 97 -8.62 6.66 -4.43
CA LEU A 97 -7.84 7.63 -3.66
C LEU A 97 -6.37 7.20 -3.58
N GLN A 98 -6.10 5.92 -3.28
CA GLN A 98 -4.75 5.37 -3.25
C GLN A 98 -4.06 5.46 -4.62
N GLY A 99 -4.78 5.15 -5.71
CA GLY A 99 -4.26 5.30 -7.08
C GLY A 99 -3.96 6.75 -7.44
N LEU A 100 -4.84 7.69 -7.06
CA LEU A 100 -4.66 9.12 -7.32
C LEU A 100 -3.42 9.67 -6.61
N VAL A 101 -3.26 9.32 -5.34
CA VAL A 101 -2.10 9.69 -4.52
C VAL A 101 -0.81 9.06 -5.09
N GLY A 102 -0.88 7.82 -5.55
CA GLY A 102 0.22 7.16 -6.26
C GLY A 102 0.61 7.87 -7.55
N VAL A 103 -0.36 8.29 -8.38
CA VAL A 103 -0.09 9.09 -9.59
C VAL A 103 0.51 10.46 -9.24
N GLY A 104 0.05 11.11 -8.17
CA GLY A 104 0.65 12.34 -7.68
C GLY A 104 2.14 12.16 -7.30
N TYR A 105 2.48 11.03 -6.67
CA TYR A 105 3.86 10.68 -6.35
C TYR A 105 4.72 10.51 -7.61
N VAL A 106 4.18 9.83 -8.62
CA VAL A 106 4.83 9.68 -9.93
C VAL A 106 5.14 11.04 -10.55
N VAL A 107 4.16 11.94 -10.60
CA VAL A 107 4.34 13.29 -11.16
C VAL A 107 5.45 14.03 -10.42
N ILE A 108 5.43 14.04 -9.09
CA ILE A 108 6.42 14.76 -8.30
C ILE A 108 7.82 14.19 -8.49
N ILE A 109 7.99 12.86 -8.53
CA ILE A 109 9.30 12.27 -8.82
C ILE A 109 9.83 12.72 -10.18
N PHE A 110 9.02 12.69 -11.23
CA PHE A 110 9.46 13.15 -12.54
C PHE A 110 9.81 14.64 -12.51
N LEU A 111 9.06 15.45 -11.77
CA LEU A 111 9.37 16.87 -11.59
C LEU A 111 10.69 17.09 -10.84
N VAL A 112 11.04 16.28 -9.84
CA VAL A 112 12.33 16.38 -9.12
C VAL A 112 13.53 16.18 -10.06
N HIS A 113 13.36 15.44 -11.15
CA HIS A 113 14.38 15.24 -12.18
C HIS A 113 14.42 16.35 -13.26
N MET A 114 13.51 17.33 -13.21
CA MET A 114 13.50 18.46 -14.14
C MET A 114 14.29 19.64 -13.56
N PRO A 115 14.93 20.47 -14.41
CA PRO A 115 15.60 21.69 -13.95
C PRO A 115 14.59 22.64 -13.30
N GLY A 116 14.90 23.14 -12.11
CA GLY A 116 13.97 23.97 -11.32
C GLY A 116 12.82 23.17 -10.70
N GLY A 117 12.91 21.84 -10.68
CA GLY A 117 11.97 20.96 -10.01
C GLY A 117 11.91 21.13 -8.49
N PRO A 118 10.95 20.48 -7.82
CA PRO A 118 10.84 20.51 -6.38
C PRO A 118 12.08 19.93 -5.69
N SER A 119 12.38 20.43 -4.50
CA SER A 119 13.49 19.94 -3.70
C SER A 119 13.21 18.55 -3.10
N TYR A 120 14.27 17.84 -2.68
CA TYR A 120 14.10 16.57 -1.96
C TYR A 120 13.23 16.70 -0.71
N ARG A 121 13.29 17.84 -0.01
CA ARG A 121 12.41 18.12 1.13
C ARG A 121 10.94 18.19 0.74
N GLN A 122 10.61 18.86 -0.36
CA GLN A 122 9.23 18.94 -0.86
C GLN A 122 8.72 17.56 -1.30
N LEU A 123 9.56 16.77 -1.98
CA LEU A 123 9.27 15.36 -2.29
C LEU A 123 8.96 14.59 -1.00
N LEU A 124 9.78 14.74 0.04
CA LEU A 124 9.55 14.05 1.30
C LEU A 124 8.26 14.48 1.99
N TRP A 125 7.94 15.77 2.00
CA TRP A 125 6.68 16.25 2.58
C TRP A 125 5.47 15.63 1.89
N PHE A 126 5.54 15.53 0.57
CA PHE A 126 4.52 14.84 -0.21
C PHE A 126 4.44 13.36 0.19
N VAL A 127 5.57 12.65 0.21
CA VAL A 127 5.67 11.25 0.66
C VAL A 127 5.10 11.06 2.09
N GLY A 128 5.36 12.03 2.97
CA GLY A 128 4.88 12.04 4.35
C GLY A 128 3.35 12.10 4.46
N ILE A 129 2.67 12.71 3.49
CA ILE A 129 1.20 12.68 3.39
C ILE A 129 0.72 11.40 2.70
N THR A 130 1.36 11.01 1.60
CA THR A 130 0.87 9.93 0.75
C THR A 130 0.91 8.57 1.43
N LEU A 131 1.96 8.30 2.19
CA LEU A 131 2.13 7.01 2.86
C LEU A 131 1.02 6.76 3.89
N PRO A 132 0.72 7.66 4.85
CA PRO A 132 -0.40 7.47 5.77
C PRO A 132 -1.76 7.44 5.07
N VAL A 133 -2.01 8.30 4.08
CA VAL A 133 -3.27 8.25 3.33
C VAL A 133 -3.49 6.88 2.70
N SER A 134 -2.45 6.30 2.09
CA SER A 134 -2.52 4.96 1.54
C SER A 134 -2.77 3.89 2.61
N SER A 135 -2.06 3.96 3.74
CA SER A 135 -2.20 3.00 4.84
C SER A 135 -3.59 3.06 5.47
N ILE A 136 -4.18 4.26 5.62
CA ILE A 136 -5.57 4.45 6.04
C ILE A 136 -6.52 3.81 5.02
N CYS A 137 -6.34 4.06 3.70
CA CYS A 137 -7.19 3.49 2.66
C CYS A 137 -7.21 1.95 2.69
N VAL A 138 -6.03 1.32 2.79
CA VAL A 138 -5.90 -0.14 2.89
C VAL A 138 -6.60 -0.65 4.17
N SER A 139 -6.34 0.01 5.29
CA SER A 139 -6.90 -0.37 6.59
C SER A 139 -8.42 -0.24 6.64
N VAL A 140 -8.98 0.83 6.06
CA VAL A 140 -10.44 1.02 5.95
C VAL A 140 -11.07 -0.08 5.10
N ALA A 141 -10.46 -0.43 3.96
CA ALA A 141 -10.96 -1.49 3.10
C ALA A 141 -10.94 -2.87 3.79
N LEU A 142 -9.88 -3.18 4.53
CA LEU A 142 -9.77 -4.40 5.33
C LEU A 142 -10.76 -4.40 6.52
N LEU A 143 -10.89 -3.28 7.22
CA LEU A 143 -11.81 -3.12 8.35
C LEU A 143 -13.26 -3.29 7.92
N GLN A 144 -13.65 -2.71 6.78
CA GLN A 144 -14.99 -2.90 6.22
C GLN A 144 -15.30 -4.39 6.00
N ARG A 145 -14.33 -5.15 5.48
CA ARG A 145 -14.49 -6.59 5.23
C ARG A 145 -14.57 -7.38 6.54
N ALA A 146 -13.66 -7.12 7.46
CA ALA A 146 -13.65 -7.76 8.76
C ALA A 146 -14.97 -7.49 9.52
N TYR A 147 -15.49 -6.25 9.45
CA TYR A 147 -16.76 -5.85 10.04
C TYR A 147 -17.94 -6.63 9.47
N LEU A 148 -18.05 -6.73 8.14
CA LEU A 148 -19.13 -7.48 7.49
C LEU A 148 -19.08 -8.97 7.85
N VAL A 149 -17.89 -9.57 7.83
CA VAL A 149 -17.74 -11.00 8.10
C VAL A 149 -17.98 -11.37 9.58
N HIS A 150 -17.75 -10.43 10.50
CA HIS A 150 -18.02 -10.62 11.94
C HIS A 150 -19.43 -10.16 12.35
N ASN A 151 -20.43 -10.34 11.47
CA ASN A 151 -21.82 -9.98 11.73
C ASN A 151 -21.99 -8.53 12.22
N ARG A 152 -21.25 -7.59 11.63
CA ARG A 152 -21.33 -6.16 11.96
C ARG A 152 -20.99 -5.85 13.42
N ASN A 153 -19.99 -6.54 13.98
CA ASN A 153 -19.52 -6.29 15.34
C ASN A 153 -18.94 -4.87 15.47
N LYS A 154 -19.64 -4.00 16.20
CA LYS A 154 -19.25 -2.60 16.45
C LYS A 154 -17.91 -2.48 17.17
N TRP A 155 -17.56 -3.42 18.05
CA TRP A 155 -16.29 -3.38 18.77
C TRP A 155 -15.10 -3.47 17.84
N LEU A 156 -15.17 -4.32 16.80
CA LEU A 156 -14.10 -4.47 15.82
C LEU A 156 -13.88 -3.16 15.03
N LEU A 157 -14.97 -2.46 14.70
CA LEU A 157 -14.90 -1.14 14.05
C LEU A 157 -14.23 -0.10 14.96
N VAL A 158 -14.66 -0.02 16.22
CA VAL A 158 -14.11 0.93 17.20
C VAL A 158 -12.61 0.67 17.42
N THR A 159 -12.21 -0.58 17.63
CA THR A 159 -10.79 -0.93 17.80
C THR A 159 -9.97 -0.62 16.55
N GLY A 160 -10.52 -0.87 15.36
CA GLY A 160 -9.86 -0.54 14.10
C GLY A 160 -9.63 0.96 13.92
N ILE A 161 -10.62 1.78 14.27
CA ILE A 161 -10.50 3.25 14.23
C ILE A 161 -9.45 3.73 15.23
N ILE A 162 -9.46 3.20 16.46
CA ILE A 162 -8.47 3.57 17.49
C ILE A 162 -7.04 3.28 17.00
N PHE A 163 -6.80 2.16 16.34
CA PHE A 163 -5.48 1.85 15.78
C PHE A 163 -5.12 2.65 14.52
N LEU A 164 -6.09 3.29 13.86
CA LEU A 164 -5.83 4.18 12.72
C LEU A 164 -5.46 5.60 13.14
N LEU A 165 -5.92 6.05 14.31
CA LEU A 165 -5.68 7.41 14.81
C LEU A 165 -4.20 7.81 14.91
N PRO A 166 -3.24 6.91 15.23
CA PRO A 166 -1.83 7.27 15.28
C PRO A 166 -1.20 7.53 13.90
N GLN A 167 -1.81 7.15 12.77
CA GLN A 167 -1.15 7.24 11.46
C GLN A 167 -0.67 8.65 11.05
N PRO A 168 -1.38 9.76 11.34
CA PRO A 168 -0.90 11.12 11.08
C PRO A 168 0.41 11.47 11.82
N PHE A 169 0.75 10.76 12.90
CA PHE A 169 2.03 10.93 13.59
C PHE A 169 3.23 10.60 12.68
N ILE A 170 3.06 9.68 11.72
CA ILE A 170 4.07 9.36 10.70
C ILE A 170 4.33 10.60 9.83
N THR A 171 3.27 11.27 9.36
CA THR A 171 3.38 12.52 8.57
C THR A 171 4.14 13.57 9.35
N TYR A 172 3.74 13.81 10.60
CA TYR A 172 4.40 14.78 11.47
C TYR A 172 5.90 14.50 11.63
N THR A 173 6.26 13.24 11.89
CA THR A 173 7.66 12.86 12.07
C THR A 173 8.46 13.06 10.78
N LEU A 174 7.92 12.69 9.62
CA LEU A 174 8.59 12.88 8.34
C LEU A 174 8.73 14.38 7.97
N TRP A 175 7.73 15.20 8.30
CA TRP A 175 7.78 16.65 8.05
C TRP A 175 8.81 17.38 8.91
N THR A 176 9.00 16.92 10.14
CA THR A 176 9.97 17.48 11.10
C THR A 176 11.36 16.85 10.97
N SER A 177 11.54 15.83 10.13
CA SER A 177 12.83 15.18 9.92
C SER A 177 13.69 15.98 8.93
N PRO A 178 14.98 16.21 9.23
CA PRO A 178 15.89 16.82 8.28
C PRO A 178 16.10 15.91 7.06
N VAL A 179 16.31 16.52 5.90
CA VAL A 179 16.58 15.83 4.63
C VAL A 179 17.96 16.24 4.18
N ALA A 180 18.79 15.29 3.78
CA ALA A 180 20.09 15.59 3.17
C ALA A 180 20.35 14.64 2.01
N SER A 181 21.12 15.11 1.04
CA SER A 181 21.46 14.32 -0.13
C SER A 181 22.79 13.59 0.08
N ALA A 182 22.84 12.31 -0.25
CA ALA A 182 24.03 11.47 -0.11
C ALA A 182 24.49 10.93 -1.48
N PRO A 183 25.82 10.84 -1.72
CA PRO A 183 26.33 10.16 -2.90
C PRO A 183 25.82 8.71 -2.96
N GLY A 184 25.36 8.28 -4.14
CA GLY A 184 24.87 6.91 -4.39
C GLY A 184 23.42 6.64 -3.98
N VAL A 185 22.79 7.49 -3.17
CA VAL A 185 21.40 7.31 -2.71
C VAL A 185 20.51 8.52 -3.02
N GLY A 186 21.06 9.68 -3.38
CA GLY A 186 20.24 10.89 -3.57
C GLY A 186 19.68 11.37 -2.24
N GLY A 187 18.42 11.81 -2.20
CA GLY A 187 17.78 12.34 -0.99
C GLY A 187 17.52 11.27 0.08
N ILE A 188 18.06 11.47 1.29
CA ILE A 188 17.85 10.62 2.46
C ILE A 188 17.16 11.43 3.57
N VAL A 189 16.26 10.76 4.28
CA VAL A 189 15.58 11.30 5.46
C VAL A 189 16.32 10.93 6.73
N TYR A 190 16.56 11.90 7.60
CA TYR A 190 17.19 11.71 8.91
C TYR A 190 16.13 11.64 10.00
N TYR A 191 15.37 10.56 9.97
CA TYR A 191 14.46 10.26 11.07
C TYR A 191 15.24 9.73 12.28
N PRO A 192 14.72 9.92 13.51
CA PRO A 192 15.30 9.35 14.72
C PRO A 192 15.43 7.81 14.62
N PRO A 193 16.46 7.19 15.21
CA PRO A 193 16.71 5.75 15.07
C PRO A 193 15.56 4.86 15.58
N TYR A 194 14.71 5.37 16.47
CA TYR A 194 13.52 4.66 16.96
C TYR A 194 12.32 4.73 15.99
N PHE A 195 12.36 5.59 14.95
CA PHE A 195 11.20 5.81 14.08
C PHE A 195 10.74 4.55 13.32
N PRO A 196 11.61 3.69 12.74
CA PRO A 196 11.18 2.44 12.12
C PRO A 196 10.43 1.53 13.10
N TRP A 197 10.90 1.47 14.35
CA TRP A 197 10.27 0.70 15.42
C TRP A 197 8.93 1.29 15.83
N VAL A 198 8.81 2.62 15.90
CA VAL A 198 7.53 3.30 16.16
C VAL A 198 6.55 3.05 15.02
N LYS A 199 7.00 3.14 13.76
CA LYS A 199 6.16 2.82 12.59
C LYS A 199 5.68 1.36 12.65
N LEU A 200 6.58 0.42 12.92
CA LEU A 200 6.25 -0.99 13.13
C LEU A 200 5.24 -1.16 14.27
N GLY A 201 5.45 -0.49 15.40
CA GLY A 201 4.55 -0.54 16.56
C GLY A 201 3.16 0.07 16.31
N MET A 202 3.04 1.02 15.37
CA MET A 202 1.75 1.59 14.97
C MET A 202 1.01 0.70 13.96
N GLU A 203 1.71 0.07 13.02
CA GLU A 203 1.10 -0.76 11.97
C GLU A 203 0.90 -2.22 12.39
N ALA A 204 1.72 -2.75 13.29
CA ALA A 204 1.62 -4.15 13.74
C ALA A 204 0.28 -4.46 14.45
N PRO A 205 -0.25 -3.64 15.38
CA PRO A 205 -1.50 -3.95 16.07
C PRO A 205 -2.69 -4.09 15.13
N ILE A 206 -2.80 -3.20 14.14
CA ILE A 206 -3.90 -3.26 13.17
C ILE A 206 -3.78 -4.46 12.24
N ASN A 207 -2.55 -4.79 11.80
CA ASN A 207 -2.29 -5.98 11.01
C ASN A 207 -2.57 -7.27 11.79
N ILE A 208 -2.16 -7.35 13.05
CA ILE A 208 -2.43 -8.49 13.94
C ILE A 208 -3.94 -8.63 14.18
N LEU A 209 -4.64 -7.52 14.42
CA LEU A 209 -6.10 -7.51 14.57
C LEU A 209 -6.79 -8.07 13.32
N PHE A 210 -6.41 -7.60 12.13
CA PHE A 210 -6.97 -8.11 10.89
C PHE A 210 -6.61 -9.57 10.64
N SER A 211 -5.34 -9.96 10.81
CA SER A 211 -4.92 -11.37 10.71
C SER A 211 -5.71 -12.27 11.64
N GLY A 212 -5.86 -11.89 12.92
CA GLY A 212 -6.64 -12.65 13.89
C GLY A 212 -8.10 -12.78 13.48
N ALA A 213 -8.72 -11.68 13.04
CA ALA A 213 -10.09 -11.67 12.53
C ALA A 213 -10.25 -12.61 11.32
N PHE A 214 -9.33 -12.55 10.33
CA PHE A 214 -9.41 -13.41 9.16
C PHE A 214 -9.11 -14.88 9.48
N ILE A 215 -8.14 -15.19 10.34
CA ILE A 215 -7.84 -16.56 10.77
C ILE A 215 -9.06 -17.16 11.49
N MET A 216 -9.74 -16.40 12.36
CA MET A 216 -10.95 -16.87 13.03
C MET A 216 -12.06 -17.24 12.04
N VAL A 217 -12.24 -16.44 10.99
CA VAL A 217 -13.20 -16.70 9.92
C VAL A 217 -12.83 -17.96 9.15
N VAL A 218 -11.57 -18.08 8.74
CA VAL A 218 -11.07 -19.26 8.03
C VAL A 218 -11.27 -20.51 8.86
N TYR A 219 -10.95 -20.45 10.16
CA TYR A 219 -11.14 -21.57 11.08
C TYR A 219 -12.60 -21.99 11.21
N ARG A 220 -13.53 -21.04 11.37
CA ARG A 220 -14.98 -21.30 11.43
C ARG A 220 -15.50 -21.93 10.13
N GLN A 221 -15.06 -21.42 8.99
CA GLN A 221 -15.45 -21.90 7.67
C GLN A 221 -14.92 -23.32 7.41
N TYR A 222 -13.66 -23.57 7.77
CA TYR A 222 -13.04 -24.88 7.69
C TYR A 222 -13.80 -25.92 8.54
N ARG A 223 -14.13 -25.59 9.79
CA ARG A 223 -14.91 -26.45 10.69
C ARG A 223 -16.32 -26.74 10.16
N ARG A 224 -16.97 -25.80 9.48
CA ARG A 224 -18.37 -25.93 9.06
C ARG A 224 -18.55 -26.64 7.72
N TYR A 225 -17.68 -26.39 6.74
CA TYR A 225 -17.89 -26.85 5.37
C TYR A 225 -16.85 -27.87 4.88
N GLY A 226 -15.84 -28.19 5.70
CA GLY A 226 -14.80 -29.15 5.35
C GLY A 226 -13.82 -28.66 4.27
N SER A 227 -12.92 -29.54 3.85
CA SER A 227 -11.77 -29.22 2.98
C SER A 227 -12.16 -28.79 1.56
N ALA A 228 -13.24 -29.34 0.99
CA ALA A 228 -13.65 -29.04 -0.38
C ALA A 228 -14.21 -27.62 -0.55
N ALA A 229 -14.99 -27.13 0.42
CA ALA A 229 -15.46 -25.76 0.43
C ALA A 229 -14.35 -24.76 0.78
N TRP A 230 -13.44 -25.16 1.67
CA TRP A 230 -12.25 -24.39 2.00
C TRP A 230 -11.39 -24.09 0.76
N ALA A 231 -11.16 -25.08 -0.10
CA ALA A 231 -10.40 -24.89 -1.35
C ALA A 231 -11.02 -23.80 -2.26
N ARG A 232 -12.37 -23.69 -2.28
CA ARG A 232 -13.06 -22.64 -3.03
C ARG A 232 -12.97 -21.28 -2.33
N LEU A 233 -13.11 -21.24 -1.01
CA LEU A 233 -13.07 -20.00 -0.23
C LEU A 233 -11.68 -19.33 -0.27
N VAL A 234 -10.62 -20.13 -0.17
CA VAL A 234 -9.24 -19.62 -0.25
C VAL A 234 -8.98 -18.94 -1.58
N ARG A 235 -9.50 -19.52 -2.68
CA ARG A 235 -9.33 -19.02 -4.05
C ARG A 235 -10.04 -17.68 -4.32
N ASN A 236 -11.03 -17.32 -3.51
CA ASN A 236 -11.96 -16.22 -3.83
C ASN A 236 -11.61 -14.86 -3.19
N GLY A 237 -10.68 -14.79 -2.22
CA GLY A 237 -10.26 -13.49 -1.67
C GLY A 237 -9.43 -13.56 -0.39
N THR A 238 -9.58 -14.63 0.40
CA THR A 238 -8.82 -14.83 1.64
C THR A 238 -7.31 -14.85 1.37
N GLN A 239 -6.87 -15.51 0.30
CA GLN A 239 -5.46 -15.56 -0.07
C GLN A 239 -4.87 -14.18 -0.34
N THR A 240 -5.60 -13.30 -1.03
CA THR A 240 -5.12 -11.94 -1.35
C THR A 240 -5.02 -11.09 -0.09
N ILE A 241 -5.99 -11.19 0.82
CA ILE A 241 -5.96 -10.47 2.09
C ILE A 241 -4.79 -10.94 2.96
N CYS A 242 -4.58 -12.26 3.10
CA CYS A 242 -3.42 -12.79 3.82
C CYS A 242 -2.10 -12.34 3.18
N ALA A 243 -2.02 -12.31 1.84
CA ALA A 243 -0.84 -11.85 1.12
C ALA A 243 -0.55 -10.36 1.37
N ILE A 244 -1.58 -9.52 1.53
CA ILE A 244 -1.41 -8.11 1.92
C ILE A 244 -0.74 -8.03 3.29
N VAL A 245 -1.29 -8.72 4.30
CA VAL A 245 -0.77 -8.63 5.66
C VAL A 245 0.64 -9.23 5.78
N ILE A 246 0.90 -10.36 5.14
CA ILE A 246 2.23 -11.00 5.15
C ILE A 246 3.26 -10.10 4.46
N THR A 247 2.95 -9.56 3.28
CA THR A 247 3.88 -8.69 2.57
C THR A 247 4.19 -7.43 3.39
N ASN A 248 3.16 -6.81 3.97
CA ASN A 248 3.36 -5.63 4.80
C ASN A 248 4.21 -5.93 6.04
N PHE A 249 3.96 -7.06 6.71
CA PHE A 249 4.79 -7.50 7.82
C PHE A 249 6.25 -7.71 7.40
N ILE A 250 6.51 -8.45 6.30
CA ILE A 250 7.87 -8.68 5.80
C ILE A 250 8.58 -7.35 5.48
N CYS A 251 7.91 -6.46 4.75
CA CYS A 251 8.51 -5.17 4.39
C CYS A 251 8.83 -4.33 5.62
N MET A 252 7.91 -4.30 6.60
CA MET A 252 8.11 -3.55 7.84
C MET A 252 9.24 -4.12 8.70
N PHE A 253 9.43 -5.44 8.71
CA PHE A 253 10.60 -6.06 9.34
C PHE A 253 11.88 -5.67 8.61
N CYS A 254 11.92 -5.73 7.28
CA CYS A 254 13.08 -5.31 6.50
C CYS A 254 13.46 -3.85 6.75
N VAL A 255 12.47 -2.95 6.90
CA VAL A 255 12.68 -1.54 7.26
C VAL A 255 13.19 -1.39 8.69
N ALA A 256 12.57 -2.06 9.67
CA ALA A 256 12.92 -1.95 11.09
C ALA A 256 14.34 -2.45 11.41
N PHE A 257 14.78 -3.50 10.71
CA PHE A 257 16.13 -4.06 10.85
C PHE A 257 17.16 -3.41 9.91
N GLU A 258 16.78 -2.38 9.17
CA GLU A 258 17.63 -1.73 8.15
C GLU A 258 18.33 -2.77 7.24
N ALA A 259 17.58 -3.73 6.71
CA ALA A 259 18.12 -4.90 6.01
C ALA A 259 19.03 -4.55 4.82
N LEU A 260 18.88 -3.36 4.23
CA LEU A 260 19.73 -2.81 3.17
C LEU A 260 20.38 -1.47 3.56
N GLY A 261 20.56 -1.20 4.86
CA GLY A 261 21.09 0.07 5.36
C GLY A 261 20.21 1.25 4.94
N THR A 262 20.81 2.30 4.36
CA THR A 262 20.11 3.49 3.85
C THR A 262 19.09 3.18 2.75
N HIS A 263 19.25 2.08 2.02
CA HIS A 263 18.33 1.69 0.95
C HIS A 263 17.07 0.99 1.47
N SER A 264 16.99 0.75 2.79
CA SER A 264 15.82 0.10 3.41
C SER A 264 14.54 0.93 3.23
N GLU A 265 14.66 2.23 2.96
CA GLU A 265 13.55 3.12 2.60
C GLU A 265 12.80 2.64 1.34
N MET A 266 13.47 1.92 0.44
CA MET A 266 12.85 1.32 -0.75
C MET A 266 11.81 0.23 -0.40
N PHE A 267 11.95 -0.45 0.75
CA PHE A 267 10.93 -1.41 1.19
C PHE A 267 9.63 -0.72 1.59
N ILE A 268 9.66 0.55 2.01
CA ILE A 268 8.44 1.33 2.28
C ILE A 268 7.70 1.58 0.96
N LEU A 269 8.42 1.95 -0.09
CA LEU A 269 7.84 2.15 -1.42
C LEU A 269 7.33 0.84 -2.01
N LEU A 270 8.10 -0.24 -1.88
CA LEU A 270 7.73 -1.58 -2.32
C LEU A 270 6.43 -2.04 -1.65
N ASP A 271 6.35 -1.91 -0.32
CA ASP A 271 5.16 -2.23 0.46
C ASP A 271 3.96 -1.46 -0.07
N TRP A 272 4.10 -0.14 -0.25
CA TRP A 272 3.04 0.70 -0.75
C TRP A 272 2.51 0.24 -2.12
N VAL A 273 3.41 -0.07 -3.05
CA VAL A 273 3.05 -0.49 -4.42
C VAL A 273 2.42 -1.87 -4.43
N VAL A 274 2.99 -2.83 -3.68
CA VAL A 274 2.48 -4.21 -3.62
C VAL A 274 1.13 -4.25 -2.94
N THR A 275 0.95 -3.54 -1.82
CA THR A 275 -0.35 -3.47 -1.13
C THR A 275 -1.40 -2.80 -2.01
N SER A 276 -1.07 -1.72 -2.74
CA SER A 276 -1.95 -1.10 -3.73
C SER A 276 -2.40 -2.09 -4.81
N ALA A 277 -1.45 -2.83 -5.40
CA ALA A 277 -1.75 -3.79 -6.46
C ALA A 277 -2.64 -4.95 -5.97
N LEU A 278 -2.36 -5.46 -4.76
CA LEU A 278 -3.15 -6.52 -4.14
C LEU A 278 -4.55 -6.04 -3.76
N LEU A 279 -4.69 -4.82 -3.25
CA LEU A 279 -5.98 -4.24 -2.89
C LEU A 279 -6.87 -4.03 -4.13
N VAL A 280 -6.31 -3.48 -5.20
CA VAL A 280 -7.02 -3.33 -6.48
C VAL A 280 -7.46 -4.69 -7.01
N ARG A 281 -6.56 -5.68 -7.03
CA ARG A 281 -6.90 -7.05 -7.47
C ARG A 281 -8.02 -7.67 -6.64
N HIS A 282 -7.97 -7.50 -5.32
CA HIS A 282 -9.02 -7.98 -4.41
C HIS A 282 -10.36 -7.34 -4.73
N CYS A 283 -10.39 -6.02 -4.91
CA CYS A 283 -11.61 -5.28 -5.19
C CYS A 283 -12.18 -5.61 -6.59
N VAL A 284 -11.35 -5.86 -7.61
CA VAL A 284 -11.82 -6.33 -8.94
C VAL A 284 -12.57 -7.65 -8.81
N ALA A 285 -12.02 -8.59 -8.03
CA ALA A 285 -12.64 -9.90 -7.82
C ALA A 285 -14.03 -9.76 -7.17
N ILE A 286 -14.16 -8.88 -6.18
CA ILE A 286 -15.44 -8.56 -5.52
C ILE A 286 -16.45 -7.98 -6.52
N CYS A 287 -16.05 -6.97 -7.29
CA CYS A 287 -16.96 -6.31 -8.23
C CYS A 287 -17.51 -7.30 -9.27
N THR A 288 -16.66 -8.24 -9.71
CA THR A 288 -17.04 -9.28 -10.67
C THR A 288 -18.10 -10.23 -10.09
N MET A 289 -17.98 -10.59 -8.80
CA MET A 289 -18.96 -11.45 -8.12
C MET A 289 -20.34 -10.79 -7.98
N HIS A 290 -20.39 -9.47 -7.77
CA HIS A 290 -21.66 -8.75 -7.72
C HIS A 290 -22.39 -8.78 -9.07
N THR A 291 -21.68 -8.52 -10.18
CA THR A 291 -22.31 -8.48 -11.51
C THR A 291 -22.89 -9.83 -11.94
N THR A 292 -22.29 -10.96 -11.53
CA THR A 292 -22.82 -12.29 -11.88
C THR A 292 -24.12 -12.63 -11.14
N SER A 293 -24.37 -12.03 -9.96
CA SER A 293 -25.57 -12.32 -9.16
C SER A 293 -26.84 -11.67 -9.72
N ASP A 294 -26.71 -10.59 -10.49
CA ASP A 294 -27.85 -9.76 -10.93
C ASP A 294 -28.39 -10.14 -12.30
N THR A 295 -27.81 -11.13 -12.98
CA THR A 295 -28.40 -11.70 -14.20
C THR A 295 -29.40 -12.79 -13.78
N PRO A 296 -30.71 -12.50 -13.66
CA PRO A 296 -31.69 -13.54 -13.41
C PRO A 296 -31.56 -14.57 -14.53
N SER A 297 -31.35 -15.83 -14.15
CA SER A 297 -31.35 -16.96 -15.08
C SER A 297 -32.75 -17.10 -15.67
N ASN A 298 -33.04 -16.29 -16.68
CA ASN A 298 -34.23 -16.37 -17.53
C ASN A 298 -34.17 -17.59 -18.47
N THR A 299 -33.22 -18.50 -18.24
CA THR A 299 -33.03 -19.75 -18.98
C THR A 299 -34.22 -20.70 -18.83
N ASN A 300 -35.14 -20.46 -17.89
CA ASN A 300 -36.37 -21.25 -17.74
C ASN A 300 -37.59 -20.68 -18.47
N ALA A 301 -37.53 -19.49 -19.08
CA ALA A 301 -38.68 -18.91 -19.78
C ALA A 301 -38.95 -19.53 -21.17
N VAL A 302 -38.03 -20.32 -21.73
CA VAL A 302 -38.18 -20.90 -23.08
C VAL A 302 -38.41 -22.42 -23.08
N ARG A 303 -38.34 -23.11 -21.93
CA ARG A 303 -38.50 -24.58 -21.88
C ARG A 303 -39.93 -25.08 -21.61
N ASN A 304 -40.94 -24.21 -21.66
CA ASN A 304 -42.36 -24.60 -21.49
C ASN A 304 -43.21 -24.48 -22.76
N ARG A 305 -42.62 -24.67 -23.95
CA ARG A 305 -43.36 -25.06 -25.16
C ARG A 305 -42.99 -26.47 -25.62
N SER A 306 -43.19 -27.46 -24.76
CA SER A 306 -43.46 -28.83 -25.21
C SER A 306 -44.54 -29.44 -24.31
N PRO A 307 -45.78 -29.61 -24.81
CA PRO A 307 -46.75 -30.46 -24.16
C PRO A 307 -46.38 -31.91 -24.51
N HIS A 308 -45.97 -32.72 -23.53
CA HIS A 308 -46.29 -34.15 -23.41
C HIS A 308 -45.49 -34.84 -22.29
N ALA A 309 -46.23 -35.66 -21.53
CA ALA A 309 -45.79 -36.84 -20.76
C ALA A 309 -45.12 -36.66 -19.38
N ALA A 310 -45.99 -36.60 -18.37
CA ALA A 310 -46.10 -37.48 -17.20
C ALA A 310 -44.87 -38.22 -16.60
N ALA A 311 -44.80 -38.09 -15.27
CA ALA A 311 -44.47 -39.10 -14.24
C ALA A 311 -43.06 -39.13 -13.61
N ALA A 312 -43.07 -38.71 -12.33
CA ALA A 312 -42.36 -39.27 -11.17
C ALA A 312 -40.82 -39.26 -11.12
N ASN A 313 -40.26 -38.22 -10.47
CA ASN A 313 -39.36 -38.40 -9.32
C ASN A 313 -39.07 -37.05 -8.64
N GLN A 314 -39.73 -36.82 -7.49
CA GLN A 314 -39.49 -35.66 -6.63
C GLN A 314 -38.21 -35.88 -5.80
N VAL A 315 -37.07 -35.42 -6.31
CA VAL A 315 -35.87 -35.20 -5.49
C VAL A 315 -35.77 -33.70 -5.20
N GLN A 316 -35.89 -33.38 -3.91
CA GLN A 316 -36.04 -32.05 -3.31
C GLN A 316 -34.83 -31.13 -3.56
N PRO A 317 -34.94 -30.02 -4.30
CA PRO A 317 -33.85 -29.06 -4.45
C PRO A 317 -33.99 -27.95 -3.40
N ARG A 318 -33.69 -28.23 -2.12
CA ARG A 318 -33.89 -27.25 -1.02
C ARG A 318 -32.62 -26.74 -0.32
N GLN A 319 -31.45 -26.84 -0.93
CA GLN A 319 -30.20 -26.36 -0.31
C GLN A 319 -29.30 -25.42 -1.15
N ARG A 320 -29.62 -25.08 -2.40
CA ARG A 320 -28.75 -24.19 -3.19
C ARG A 320 -28.81 -22.70 -2.85
N ASN A 321 -29.85 -22.23 -2.13
CA ASN A 321 -30.01 -20.80 -1.86
C ASN A 321 -29.40 -20.32 -0.53
N ALA A 322 -28.96 -21.23 0.35
CA ALA A 322 -28.37 -20.84 1.64
C ALA A 322 -26.92 -20.34 1.54
N CYS A 323 -26.23 -20.62 0.43
CA CYS A 323 -24.83 -20.18 0.25
C CYS A 323 -24.72 -18.70 -0.17
N TYR A 324 -25.78 -18.12 -0.75
CA TYR A 324 -25.78 -16.75 -1.25
C TYR A 324 -26.20 -15.70 -0.21
N MET A 325 -26.89 -16.09 0.86
CA MET A 325 -27.33 -15.14 1.91
C MET A 325 -26.27 -14.84 2.97
N MET A 326 -25.14 -15.57 3.03
CA MET A 326 -24.03 -15.25 3.96
C MET A 326 -23.06 -14.18 3.42
N LEU A 327 -23.34 -13.59 2.26
CA LEU A 327 -22.54 -12.52 1.66
C LEU A 327 -23.25 -11.15 1.65
N ARG A 328 -24.35 -10.97 2.41
CA ARG A 328 -25.03 -9.68 2.64
C ARG A 328 -24.88 -9.18 4.07
#